data_AF-A0A3D3S1Y4-F1
#
_entry.id   AF-A0A3D3S1Y4-F1
#
_cell.length_a   1.000
_cell.length_b   1.000
_cell.length_c   1.000
_cell.angle_alpha   90.00
_cell.angle_beta   90.00
_cell.angle_gamma   90.00
#
_symmetry.space_group_name_H-M   'P 1'
#
loop_
_entity.id
_entity.type
_entity.pdbx_description
1 polymer ?
#
loop_
_entity_poly.entity_id
_entity_poly.type
_entity_poly.pdbx_seq_one_letter_code
_entity_poly.pdbx_strand_id
1 'polypeptide(L)'
;IMTDPDMADAVYIEPIAWPVVAKIIERERPDALLPTMGGQTALNCALDLAREGVLEQFGVEMIGATRDAIDKAEDRERFREAMGRIGLATPRSALAHSMEEAVQVQAQIGFPTIIRPSFTMGGSG
;
A
#
# COMPACT_ATOMS: atom_id res chain seq x y z
N ILE A 1 22.09 0.50 14.03
CA ILE A 1 20.78 0.91 13.47
C ILE A 1 20.64 0.26 12.09
N MET A 2 19.43 0.08 11.54
CA MET A 2 19.23 -0.61 10.24
C MET A 2 20.01 0.00 9.06
N THR A 3 20.53 1.22 9.20
CA THR A 3 21.31 1.97 8.21
C THR A 3 22.81 1.97 8.50
N ASP A 4 23.29 1.15 9.44
CA ASP A 4 24.73 1.06 9.71
C ASP A 4 25.43 0.36 8.53
N PRO A 5 26.64 0.80 8.12
CA PRO A 5 27.32 0.24 6.95
C PRO A 5 27.57 -1.26 7.00
N ASP A 6 27.70 -1.83 8.20
CA ASP A 6 28.03 -3.25 8.40
C ASP A 6 26.79 -4.16 8.43
N MET A 7 25.57 -3.60 8.27
CA MET A 7 24.32 -4.36 8.39
C MET A 7 23.80 -4.91 7.05
N ALA A 8 24.26 -4.38 5.92
CA ALA A 8 23.88 -4.82 4.58
C ALA A 8 25.00 -4.49 3.57
N ASP A 9 25.07 -5.23 2.47
CA ASP A 9 26.10 -5.03 1.44
C ASP A 9 26.01 -3.66 0.76
N ALA A 10 24.80 -3.13 0.60
CA ALA A 10 24.55 -1.81 0.03
C ALA A 10 23.49 -1.05 0.85
N VAL A 11 23.87 0.09 1.42
CA VAL A 11 22.99 0.97 2.20
C VAL A 11 22.82 2.31 1.49
N TYR A 12 21.57 2.68 1.20
CA TYR A 12 21.21 3.93 0.55
C TYR A 12 20.48 4.85 1.53
N ILE A 13 21.07 6.01 1.82
CA ILE A 13 20.42 7.10 2.59
C ILE A 13 19.93 8.14 1.58
N GLU A 14 18.83 7.81 0.92
CA GLU A 14 18.23 8.59 -0.17
C GLU A 14 16.71 8.75 0.05
N PRO A 15 16.04 9.72 -0.60
CA PRO A 15 14.59 9.88 -0.49
C PRO A 15 13.84 8.62 -0.96
N ILE A 16 12.87 8.15 -0.17
CA ILE A 16 12.02 6.99 -0.51
C ILE A 16 10.91 7.42 -1.47
N ALA A 17 11.30 7.74 -2.70
CA ALA A 17 10.41 8.07 -3.81
C ALA A 17 10.72 7.14 -4.99
N TRP A 18 9.68 6.67 -5.69
CA TRP A 18 9.84 5.67 -6.75
C TRP A 18 10.90 6.03 -7.81
N PRO A 19 11.11 7.30 -8.25
CA PRO A 19 12.13 7.61 -9.26
C PRO A 19 13.55 7.43 -8.73
N VAL A 20 13.75 7.64 -7.43
CA VAL A 20 15.04 7.46 -6.76
C VAL A 20 15.31 5.97 -6.57
N VAL A 21 14.31 5.23 -6.08
CA VAL A 21 14.42 3.78 -5.88
C VAL A 21 14.60 3.05 -7.21
N ALA A 22 13.98 3.52 -8.30
CA ALA A 22 14.18 2.98 -9.64
C ALA A 22 15.65 3.07 -10.09
N LYS A 23 16.35 4.17 -9.79
CA LYS A 23 17.80 4.30 -10.08
C LYS A 23 18.64 3.33 -9.25
N ILE A 24 18.24 3.08 -8.01
CA ILE A 24 18.91 2.10 -7.14
C ILE A 24 18.72 0.69 -7.71
N ILE A 25 17.50 0.33 -8.11
CA ILE A 25 17.19 -0.95 -8.76
C ILE A 25 17.98 -1.10 -10.07
N GLU A 26 18.05 -0.05 -10.89
CA GLU A 26 18.80 -0.06 -12.14
C GLU A 26 20.30 -0.33 -11.92
N ARG A 27 20.87 0.24 -10.85
CA ARG A 27 22.27 0.08 -10.48
C ARG A 27 22.56 -1.29 -9.86
N GLU A 28 21.77 -1.69 -8.86
CA GLU A 28 22.05 -2.86 -8.03
C GLU A 28 21.45 -4.16 -8.60
N ARG A 29 20.46 -4.06 -9.48
CA ARG A 29 19.78 -5.21 -10.11
C ARG A 29 19.38 -6.30 -9.11
N PRO A 30 18.61 -5.97 -8.06
CA PRO A 30 18.18 -6.97 -7.08
C PRO A 30 17.23 -7.98 -7.70
N ASP A 31 17.30 -9.24 -7.26
CA ASP A 31 16.36 -10.28 -7.68
C ASP A 31 14.96 -10.06 -7.10
N ALA A 32 14.87 -9.48 -5.90
CA ALA A 32 13.61 -9.33 -5.18
C ALA A 32 13.50 -8.02 -4.38
N LEU A 33 12.25 -7.60 -4.13
CA LEU A 33 11.86 -6.45 -3.31
C LEU A 33 10.96 -6.90 -2.16
N LEU A 34 11.31 -6.52 -0.92
CA LEU A 34 10.53 -6.80 0.30
C LEU A 34 9.84 -5.52 0.82
N PRO A 35 8.56 -5.28 0.51
CA PRO A 35 7.89 -4.00 0.84
C PRO A 35 7.24 -3.96 2.23
N THR A 36 7.23 -5.07 2.98
CA THR A 36 6.42 -5.22 4.21
C THR A 36 7.08 -4.68 5.48
N MET A 37 8.32 -4.19 5.42
CA MET A 37 9.10 -3.80 6.61
C MET A 37 9.20 -2.29 6.84
N GLY A 38 8.65 -1.46 5.94
CA GLY A 38 8.79 0.00 5.98
C GLY A 38 7.47 0.77 6.13
N GLY A 39 6.43 0.12 6.66
CA GLY A 39 5.10 0.71 6.83
C GLY A 39 4.48 1.19 5.50
N GLN A 40 3.62 2.20 5.57
CA GLN A 40 2.90 2.71 4.39
C GLN A 40 3.85 3.31 3.34
N THR A 41 4.96 3.93 3.76
CA THR A 41 5.93 4.52 2.84
C THR A 41 6.52 3.47 1.90
N ALA A 42 6.94 2.32 2.44
CA ALA A 42 7.47 1.23 1.63
C ALA A 42 6.39 0.58 0.75
N LEU A 43 5.18 0.36 1.29
CA LEU A 43 4.07 -0.21 0.53
C LEU A 43 3.69 0.68 -0.66
N ASN A 44 3.48 1.98 -0.44
CA ASN A 44 3.11 2.92 -1.49
C ASN A 44 4.21 3.03 -2.55
N CYS A 45 5.48 3.12 -2.14
CA CYS A 45 6.61 3.17 -3.07
C CYS A 45 6.70 1.88 -3.92
N ALA A 46 6.48 0.71 -3.32
CA ALA A 46 6.49 -0.56 -4.04
C ALA A 46 5.32 -0.68 -5.03
N LEU A 47 4.13 -0.20 -4.66
CA LEU A 47 2.98 -0.13 -5.56
C LEU A 47 3.24 0.85 -6.72
N ASP A 48 3.84 2.01 -6.46
CA ASP A 48 4.23 2.97 -7.49
C ASP A 48 5.27 2.34 -8.44
N LEU A 49 6.33 1.70 -7.94
CA LEU A 49 7.32 0.99 -8.77
C LEU A 49 6.69 -0.10 -9.65
N ALA A 50 5.71 -0.82 -9.11
CA ALA A 50 4.96 -1.82 -9.86
C ALA A 50 4.03 -1.17 -10.91
N ARG A 51 3.39 -0.04 -10.59
CA ARG A 51 2.51 0.71 -11.51
C ARG A 51 3.29 1.30 -12.67
N GLU A 52 4.47 1.87 -12.40
CA GLU A 52 5.34 2.46 -13.43
C GLU A 52 6.14 1.39 -14.22
N GLY A 53 5.92 0.09 -13.96
CA GLY A 53 6.55 -1.01 -14.71
C GLY A 53 8.03 -1.25 -14.40
N VAL A 54 8.59 -0.57 -13.38
CA VAL A 54 10.02 -0.66 -13.04
C VAL A 54 10.41 -2.08 -12.60
N LEU A 55 9.56 -2.74 -11.80
CA LEU A 55 9.84 -4.09 -11.31
C LEU A 55 9.87 -5.10 -12.47
N GLU A 56 8.95 -4.98 -13.42
CA GLU A 56 8.90 -5.83 -14.61
C GLU A 56 10.10 -5.57 -15.53
N GLN A 57 10.41 -4.30 -15.79
CA GLN A 57 11.53 -3.88 -16.64
C GLN A 57 12.88 -4.46 -16.14
N PHE A 58 13.06 -4.54 -14.83
CA PHE A 58 14.30 -5.02 -14.22
C PHE A 58 14.23 -6.45 -13.69
N GLY A 59 13.10 -7.15 -13.88
CA GLY A 59 12.94 -8.54 -13.45
C GLY A 59 12.94 -8.74 -11.93
N VAL A 60 12.50 -7.73 -11.17
CA VAL A 60 12.50 -7.75 -9.70
C VAL A 60 11.21 -8.38 -9.18
N GLU A 61 11.32 -9.46 -8.41
CA GLU A 61 10.17 -10.14 -7.80
C GLU A 61 9.73 -9.46 -6.49
N MET A 62 8.44 -9.18 -6.33
CA MET A 62 7.91 -8.69 -5.05
C MET A 62 7.63 -9.86 -4.10
N ILE A 63 8.35 -9.91 -2.98
CA ILE A 63 8.26 -10.99 -1.99
C ILE A 63 7.60 -10.52 -0.69
N GLY A 64 7.13 -11.47 0.13
CA GLY A 64 6.45 -11.20 1.40
C GLY A 64 4.96 -10.83 1.23
N ALA A 65 4.65 -9.91 0.32
CA ALA A 65 3.27 -9.61 -0.08
C ALA A 65 3.20 -9.31 -1.58
N THR A 66 2.27 -9.96 -2.28
CA THR A 66 2.06 -9.70 -3.70
C THR A 66 1.33 -8.37 -3.91
N ARG A 67 1.49 -7.77 -5.10
CA ARG A 67 0.74 -6.55 -5.47
C ARG A 67 -0.77 -6.72 -5.22
N ASP A 68 -1.33 -7.86 -5.62
CA ASP A 68 -2.76 -8.15 -5.41
C ASP A 68 -3.13 -8.27 -3.94
N ALA A 69 -2.29 -8.89 -3.12
CA ALA A 69 -2.53 -9.00 -1.68
C ALA A 69 -2.50 -7.63 -0.98
N ILE A 70 -1.56 -6.76 -1.35
CA ILE A 70 -1.46 -5.40 -0.82
C ILE A 70 -2.70 -4.59 -1.24
N ASP A 71 -3.01 -4.57 -2.54
CA ASP A 71 -4.15 -3.80 -3.07
C ASP A 71 -5.48 -4.28 -2.47
N LYS A 72 -5.66 -5.60 -2.31
CA LYS A 72 -6.85 -6.17 -1.67
C LYS A 72 -7.01 -5.79 -0.19
N ALA A 73 -5.91 -5.52 0.51
CA ALA A 73 -5.92 -5.15 1.92
C ALA A 73 -6.10 -3.63 2.12
N GLU A 74 -5.50 -2.82 1.24
CA GLU A 74 -5.54 -1.35 1.30
C GLU A 74 -6.82 -0.77 0.69
N ASP A 75 -7.35 -1.42 -0.36
CA ASP A 75 -8.64 -1.07 -0.94
C ASP A 75 -9.78 -1.59 -0.06
N ARG A 76 -10.56 -0.64 0.48
CA ARG A 76 -11.66 -0.93 1.41
C ARG A 76 -12.82 -1.67 0.75
N GLU A 77 -13.05 -1.49 -0.55
CA GLU A 77 -14.04 -2.25 -1.32
C GLU A 77 -13.63 -3.71 -1.41
N ARG A 78 -12.41 -3.94 -1.91
CA ARG A 78 -11.84 -5.27 -2.09
C ARG A 78 -11.74 -6.02 -0.77
N PHE A 79 -11.39 -5.31 0.32
CA PHE A 79 -11.40 -5.87 1.66
C PHE A 79 -12.80 -6.29 2.10
N ARG A 80 -13.82 -5.44 1.92
CA ARG A 80 -15.21 -5.76 2.28
C ARG A 80 -15.72 -6.98 1.50
N GLU A 81 -15.46 -7.01 0.19
CA GLU A 81 -15.80 -8.17 -0.63
C GLU A 81 -15.08 -9.44 -0.17
N ALA A 82 -13.80 -9.34 0.15
CA ALA A 82 -13.02 -10.46 0.64
C ALA A 82 -13.60 -11.05 1.92
N MET A 83 -13.97 -10.20 2.89
CA MET A 83 -14.62 -10.61 4.14
C MET A 83 -15.98 -11.25 3.89
N GLY A 84 -16.80 -10.65 2.99
CA GLY A 84 -18.09 -11.20 2.60
C GLY A 84 -17.97 -12.59 1.96
N ARG A 85 -16.97 -12.80 1.09
CA ARG A 85 -16.71 -14.10 0.44
C ARG A 85 -16.39 -15.22 1.44
N ILE A 86 -15.75 -14.90 2.56
CA ILE A 86 -15.41 -15.86 3.63
C ILE A 86 -16.44 -15.90 4.76
N GLY A 87 -17.57 -15.16 4.63
CA GLY A 87 -18.65 -15.15 5.61
C GLY A 87 -18.33 -14.41 6.91
N LEU A 88 -17.30 -13.56 6.92
CA LEU A 88 -16.99 -12.73 8.09
C LEU A 88 -17.81 -11.44 8.06
N ALA A 89 -18.40 -11.10 9.21
CA ALA A 89 -19.19 -9.88 9.35
C ALA A 89 -18.32 -8.62 9.32
N THR A 90 -18.77 -7.61 8.57
CA THR A 90 -18.21 -6.26 8.61
C THR A 90 -19.28 -5.27 9.09
N PRO A 91 -18.92 -4.15 9.75
CA PRO A 91 -19.86 -3.09 10.06
C PRO A 91 -20.57 -2.58 8.79
N ARG A 92 -21.75 -1.99 8.96
CA ARG A 92 -22.43 -1.30 7.85
C ARG A 92 -21.57 -0.12 7.39
N SER A 93 -21.08 -0.19 6.16
CA SER A 93 -20.21 0.81 5.56
C SER A 93 -20.46 0.93 4.06
N ALA A 94 -20.16 2.10 3.50
CA ALA A 94 -20.12 2.34 2.06
C ALA A 94 -18.92 3.24 1.71
N LEU A 95 -18.57 3.27 0.43
CA LEU A 95 -17.47 4.08 -0.11
C LEU A 95 -17.99 5.44 -0.58
N ALA A 96 -17.10 6.41 -0.56
CA ALA A 96 -17.33 7.73 -1.10
C ALA A 96 -16.03 8.25 -1.73
N HIS A 97 -16.11 8.73 -2.96
CA HIS A 97 -15.03 9.35 -3.72
C HIS A 97 -15.22 10.87 -3.84
N SER A 98 -16.37 11.38 -3.39
CA SER A 98 -16.68 12.81 -3.34
C SER A 98 -17.35 13.19 -2.01
N MET A 99 -17.33 14.48 -1.69
CA MET A 99 -18.02 15.00 -0.50
C MET A 99 -19.53 14.76 -0.57
N GLU A 100 -20.11 14.87 -1.77
CA GLU A 100 -21.54 14.64 -1.98
C GLU A 100 -21.92 13.18 -1.67
N GLU A 101 -21.16 12.22 -2.19
CA GLU A 101 -21.34 10.80 -1.87
C GLU A 101 -21.16 10.54 -0.37
N ALA A 102 -20.17 11.16 0.25
CA ALA A 102 -19.92 10.98 1.69
C ALA A 102 -21.12 11.43 2.54
N VAL A 103 -21.76 12.54 2.18
CA VAL A 103 -22.97 13.04 2.86
C VAL A 103 -24.16 12.10 2.62
N GLN A 104 -24.34 11.59 1.39
CA GLN A 104 -25.40 10.62 1.10
C GLN A 104 -25.23 9.32 1.88
N VAL A 105 -24.01 8.79 1.94
CA VAL A 105 -23.66 7.59 2.72
C VAL A 105 -23.87 7.83 4.22
N GLN A 106 -23.44 9.00 4.72
CA GLN A 106 -23.63 9.37 6.11
C GLN A 106 -25.12 9.36 6.48
N ALA A 107 -25.98 9.93 5.64
CA ALA A 107 -27.43 9.94 5.87
C ALA A 107 -28.04 8.53 5.95
N GLN A 108 -27.50 7.57 5.20
CA GLN A 108 -27.91 6.16 5.26
C GLN A 108 -27.39 5.44 6.52
N ILE A 109 -26.18 5.78 6.98
CA ILE A 109 -25.53 5.12 8.13
C ILE A 109 -26.00 5.69 9.47
N GLY A 110 -26.21 7.01 9.57
CA GLY A 110 -26.55 7.72 10.81
C GLY A 110 -25.34 8.05 11.68
N PHE A 111 -25.50 9.00 12.61
CA PHE A 111 -24.45 9.43 13.54
C PHE A 111 -24.44 8.63 14.86
N PRO A 112 -23.27 8.44 15.48
CA PRO A 112 -21.93 8.78 14.98
C PRO A 112 -21.49 7.84 13.84
N THR A 113 -20.77 8.38 12.85
CA THR A 113 -20.22 7.61 11.71
C THR A 113 -18.70 7.65 11.76
N ILE A 114 -18.03 6.56 11.39
CA ILE A 114 -16.57 6.47 11.32
C ILE A 114 -16.12 6.60 9.87
N ILE A 115 -15.20 7.52 9.58
CA ILE A 115 -14.58 7.69 8.27
C ILE A 115 -13.17 7.09 8.31
N ARG A 116 -12.83 6.27 7.32
CA ARG A 116 -11.49 5.68 7.20
C ARG A 116 -11.05 5.75 5.74
N PRO A 117 -9.96 6.45 5.41
CA PRO A 117 -9.44 6.46 4.06
C PRO A 117 -8.90 5.07 3.65
N SER A 118 -8.83 4.85 2.35
CA SER A 118 -8.04 3.78 1.73
C SER A 118 -6.58 4.24 1.61
N PHE A 119 -5.63 3.30 1.63
CA PHE A 119 -4.18 3.56 1.49
C PHE A 119 -3.57 4.48 2.57
N THR A 120 -4.22 4.60 3.73
CA THR A 120 -3.68 5.29 4.90
C THR A 120 -3.72 4.40 6.13
N MET A 121 -2.76 4.62 7.04
CA MET A 121 -2.65 3.94 8.33
C MET A 121 -2.59 4.99 9.45
N GLY A 122 -2.88 4.59 10.68
CA GLY A 122 -2.77 5.47 11.86
C GLY A 122 -3.89 6.51 11.98
N GLY A 123 -4.96 6.40 11.18
CA GLY A 123 -6.07 7.34 11.19
C GLY A 123 -5.76 8.68 10.50
N SER A 124 -4.72 8.74 9.65
CA SER A 124 -4.44 9.93 8.85
C SER A 124 -5.52 10.10 7.77
N GLY A 125 -6.35 11.16 7.92
CA GLY A 125 -7.47 11.50 7.05
C GLY A 125 -8.46 12.41 7.75
#